data_AF-A0AAW0FXZ4-F1
#
_entry.id   AF-A0AAW0FXZ4-F1
#
_cell.length_a   1.000
_cell.length_b   1.000
_cell.length_c   1.000
_cell.angle_alpha   90.00
_cell.angle_beta   90.00
_cell.angle_gamma   90.00
#
_symmetry.space_group_name_H-M   'P 1'
#
loop_
_entity.id
_entity.type
_entity.pdbx_description
1 polymer ?
#
loop_
_entity_poly.entity_id
_entity_poly.type
_entity_poly.pdbx_seq_one_letter_code
_entity_poly.pdbx_strand_id
1 'polypeptide(L)'
;MSDDEFYRIHGGSLLRVEKPALQTATTTPYWLGTIDSRAKGWSIAVRSQVTVREVIRRKWGPGNSQILQRLLSRGIPFAILWSVTPPAVCVSPALLCIPDRPAAYEFTKMDYEMYLGRKSALLEDPAIARAALRKGGIAWRLAIDSGVDFTTVFGLGGSQPGDDHSGEALSECALTQESMDVLVGVYRVYTGRAGFDGLLVANTGS
;
A
#
# COMPACT_ATOMS: atom_id res chain seq x y z
N MET A 1 11.14 -18.41 20.90
CA MET A 1 10.04 -17.87 21.73
C MET A 1 9.70 -16.51 21.17
N SER A 2 8.45 -16.30 20.75
CA SER A 2 7.99 -14.99 20.24
C SER A 2 7.71 -14.10 21.45
N ASP A 3 8.41 -12.97 21.57
CA ASP A 3 8.18 -12.00 22.65
C ASP A 3 6.92 -11.19 22.31
N ASP A 4 5.79 -11.62 22.85
CA ASP A 4 4.54 -10.87 22.81
C ASP A 4 4.56 -9.74 23.86
N GLU A 5 4.37 -8.51 23.41
CA GLU A 5 4.22 -7.35 24.30
C GLU A 5 2.79 -6.80 24.24
N PHE A 6 2.24 -6.44 25.41
CA PHE A 6 0.90 -5.89 25.53
C PHE A 6 0.94 -4.44 26.02
N TYR A 7 0.21 -3.57 25.33
CA TYR A 7 0.16 -2.14 25.61
C TYR A 7 -1.29 -1.66 25.77
N ARG A 8 -1.55 -0.81 26.76
CA ARG A 8 -2.88 -0.21 26.94
C ARG A 8 -3.11 0.92 25.94
N ILE A 9 -4.17 0.81 25.13
CA ILE A 9 -4.58 1.82 24.14
C ILE A 9 -5.83 2.58 24.60
N HIS A 10 -6.28 3.54 23.80
CA HIS A 10 -7.48 4.33 24.09
C HIS A 10 -8.70 3.42 24.30
N GLY A 11 -9.53 3.73 25.29
CA GLY A 11 -10.69 2.91 25.66
C GLY A 11 -10.41 1.72 26.58
N GLY A 12 -9.17 1.56 27.07
CA GLY A 12 -8.81 0.52 28.03
C GLY A 12 -8.47 -0.84 27.40
N SER A 13 -8.63 -0.99 26.08
CA SER A 13 -8.23 -2.17 25.33
C SER A 13 -6.72 -2.40 25.36
N LEU A 14 -6.31 -3.64 25.09
CA LEU A 14 -4.91 -4.02 24.98
C LEU A 14 -4.54 -4.24 23.50
N LEU A 15 -3.51 -3.55 23.08
CA LEU A 15 -2.79 -3.79 21.84
C LEU A 15 -1.75 -4.87 22.10
N ARG A 16 -1.82 -5.97 21.36
CA ARG A 16 -0.75 -6.94 21.24
C ARG A 16 0.18 -6.51 20.13
N VAL A 17 1.46 -6.47 20.45
CA VAL A 17 2.54 -6.28 19.49
C VAL A 17 3.36 -7.55 19.50
N GLU A 18 3.29 -8.30 18.40
CA GLU A 18 4.15 -9.47 18.22
C GLU A 18 5.40 -9.06 17.45
N LYS A 19 6.56 -9.34 18.03
CA LYS A 19 7.85 -9.08 17.40
C LYS A 19 8.22 -10.20 16.45
N PRO A 20 8.96 -9.91 15.39
CA PRO A 20 9.48 -10.95 14.53
C PRO A 20 10.47 -11.87 15.27
N ALA A 21 10.32 -13.17 15.10
CA ALA A 21 11.07 -14.19 15.85
C ALA A 21 12.57 -14.30 15.49
N LEU A 22 13.03 -13.74 14.36
CA LEU A 22 14.43 -13.84 13.88
C LEU A 22 14.84 -12.57 13.10
N GLN A 23 16.01 -11.99 13.44
CA GLN A 23 16.65 -10.83 12.77
C GLN A 23 17.52 -11.24 11.55
N THR A 24 17.12 -12.26 10.78
CA THR A 24 17.89 -12.66 9.59
C THR A 24 17.34 -11.98 8.34
N ALA A 25 18.09 -10.97 7.86
CA ALA A 25 18.22 -10.44 6.48
C ALA A 25 16.99 -10.15 5.58
N THR A 26 15.75 -10.39 5.99
CA THR A 26 14.56 -9.94 5.25
C THR A 26 13.47 -9.51 6.24
N THR A 27 13.42 -8.18 6.46
CA THR A 27 12.49 -7.38 7.27
C THR A 27 11.15 -8.06 7.60
N THR A 28 11.14 -8.86 8.66
CA THR A 28 9.96 -9.49 9.21
C THR A 28 9.11 -8.40 9.90
N PRO A 29 7.80 -8.29 9.59
CA PRO A 29 6.98 -7.19 10.08
C PRO A 29 6.61 -7.35 11.56
N TYR A 30 6.31 -6.23 12.21
CA TYR A 30 5.64 -6.19 13.50
C TYR A 30 4.14 -6.38 13.31
N TRP A 31 3.54 -7.19 14.16
CA TRP A 31 2.12 -7.46 14.13
C TRP A 31 1.39 -6.57 15.12
N LEU A 32 0.34 -5.91 14.65
CA LEU A 32 -0.55 -5.10 15.46
C LEU A 32 -1.93 -5.76 15.46
N GLY A 33 -2.35 -6.21 16.64
CA GLY A 33 -3.68 -6.76 16.84
C GLY A 33 -4.22 -6.38 18.20
N THR A 34 -5.48 -5.98 18.27
CA THR A 34 -6.17 -5.87 19.55
C THR A 34 -6.54 -7.28 20.03
N ILE A 35 -6.69 -7.51 21.34
CA ILE A 35 -7.07 -8.86 21.83
C ILE A 35 -8.37 -9.36 21.17
N ASP A 36 -9.31 -8.45 20.93
CA ASP A 36 -10.59 -8.72 20.25
C ASP A 36 -10.44 -9.03 18.75
N SER A 37 -9.27 -8.79 18.14
CA SER A 37 -9.10 -8.89 16.68
C SER A 37 -9.00 -10.33 16.17
N ARG A 38 -8.64 -11.30 17.01
CA ARG A 38 -8.68 -12.73 16.61
C ARG A 38 -10.09 -13.19 16.24
N ALA A 39 -11.12 -12.58 16.83
CA ALA A 39 -12.51 -12.87 16.49
C ALA A 39 -12.92 -12.30 15.12
N LYS A 40 -12.19 -11.31 14.58
CA LYS A 40 -12.55 -10.59 13.34
C LYS A 40 -11.82 -11.08 12.09
N GLY A 41 -10.99 -12.12 12.19
CA GLY A 41 -10.41 -12.80 11.02
C GLY A 41 -9.30 -12.06 10.27
N TRP A 42 -8.84 -10.89 10.74
CA TRP A 42 -7.72 -10.16 10.13
C TRP A 42 -6.88 -9.36 11.14
N SER A 43 -5.64 -9.07 10.75
CA SER A 43 -4.65 -8.32 11.55
C SER A 43 -3.91 -7.28 10.71
N ILE A 44 -3.27 -6.32 11.37
CA ILE A 44 -2.47 -5.28 10.70
C ILE A 44 -0.99 -5.63 10.90
N ALA A 45 -0.21 -5.58 9.83
CA ALA A 45 1.23 -5.73 9.89
C ALA A 45 1.93 -4.43 9.46
N VAL A 46 2.99 -4.06 10.17
CA VAL A 46 3.77 -2.85 9.92
C VAL A 46 5.25 -3.18 9.96
N ARG A 47 6.03 -2.65 9.01
CA ARG A 47 7.48 -2.95 8.92
C ARG A 47 8.37 -2.06 9.77
N SER A 48 7.87 -0.90 10.23
CA SER A 48 8.67 0.11 10.95
C SER A 48 8.40 0.10 12.45
N GLN A 49 9.46 -0.06 13.25
CA GLN A 49 9.39 0.07 14.71
C GLN A 49 8.96 1.47 15.15
N VAL A 50 9.31 2.50 14.37
CA VAL A 50 8.91 3.89 14.65
C VAL A 50 7.39 4.02 14.59
N THR A 51 6.76 3.40 13.60
CA THR A 51 5.30 3.37 13.49
C THR A 51 4.67 2.64 14.67
N VAL A 52 5.21 1.50 15.09
CA VAL A 52 4.72 0.77 16.27
C VAL A 52 4.80 1.64 17.52
N ARG A 53 5.94 2.32 17.75
CA ARG A 53 6.11 3.25 18.86
C ARG A 53 5.11 4.41 18.80
N GLU A 54 4.83 4.92 17.61
CA GLU A 54 3.86 5.99 17.42
C GLU A 54 2.43 5.54 17.77
N VAL A 55 2.03 4.35 17.30
CA VAL A 55 0.74 3.71 17.64
C VAL A 55 0.58 3.60 19.16
N ILE A 56 1.62 3.12 19.85
CA ILE A 56 1.63 2.98 21.32
C ILE A 56 1.58 4.34 22.01
N ARG A 57 2.47 5.27 21.64
CA ARG A 57 2.58 6.61 22.27
C ARG A 57 1.30 7.40 22.16
N ARG A 58 0.65 7.35 20.98
CA ARG A 58 -0.61 8.03 20.73
C ARG A 58 -1.85 7.21 21.13
N LYS A 59 -1.65 5.99 21.62
CA LYS A 59 -2.71 5.08 22.08
C LYS A 59 -3.79 4.86 21.02
N TRP A 60 -3.40 4.63 19.76
CA TRP A 60 -4.36 4.39 18.67
C TRP A 60 -5.17 3.12 18.97
N GLY A 61 -6.51 3.21 18.86
CA GLY A 61 -7.45 2.18 19.33
C GLY A 61 -8.84 2.75 19.62
N PRO A 62 -9.74 1.98 20.26
CA PRO A 62 -9.59 0.62 20.81
C PRO A 62 -9.52 -0.57 19.83
N GLY A 63 -9.80 -0.41 18.53
CA GLY A 63 -9.89 -1.52 17.56
C GLY A 63 -8.97 -1.39 16.33
N ASN A 64 -8.74 -2.50 15.63
CA ASN A 64 -7.94 -2.52 14.40
C ASN A 64 -8.42 -1.51 13.34
N SER A 65 -9.74 -1.34 13.15
CA SER A 65 -10.29 -0.39 12.17
C SER A 65 -9.86 1.06 12.46
N GLN A 66 -9.78 1.45 13.74
CA GLN A 66 -9.34 2.80 14.11
C GLN A 66 -7.83 2.95 13.92
N ILE A 67 -7.05 1.93 14.29
CA ILE A 67 -5.60 1.92 14.03
C ILE A 67 -5.34 2.06 12.52
N LEU A 68 -6.06 1.28 11.71
CA LEU A 68 -5.99 1.34 10.25
C LEU A 68 -6.35 2.71 9.71
N GLN A 69 -7.46 3.30 10.14
CA GLN A 69 -7.87 4.64 9.72
C GLN A 69 -6.79 5.68 10.07
N ARG A 70 -6.12 5.55 11.23
CA ARG A 70 -5.02 6.45 11.62
C ARG A 70 -3.76 6.25 10.79
N LEU A 71 -3.47 5.03 10.35
CA LEU A 71 -2.38 4.73 9.42
C LEU A 71 -2.67 5.30 8.03
N LEU A 72 -3.88 5.05 7.51
CA LEU A 72 -4.36 5.56 6.21
C LEU A 72 -4.39 7.08 6.15
N SER A 73 -4.97 7.75 7.16
CA SER A 73 -5.01 9.21 7.21
C SER A 73 -3.63 9.89 7.24
N ARG A 74 -2.56 9.13 7.48
CA ARG A 74 -1.18 9.61 7.53
C ARG A 74 -0.32 9.07 6.39
N GLY A 75 -0.87 8.28 5.48
CA GLY A 75 -0.11 7.62 4.43
C GLY A 75 1.02 6.73 4.94
N ILE A 76 0.84 6.12 6.12
CA ILE A 76 1.84 5.23 6.71
C ILE A 76 1.70 3.84 6.06
N PRO A 77 2.80 3.20 5.62
CA PRO A 77 2.74 1.87 5.02
C PRO A 77 2.29 0.79 6.01
N PHE A 78 1.40 -0.11 5.57
CA PHE A 78 0.95 -1.28 6.33
C PHE A 78 0.49 -2.41 5.40
N ALA A 79 0.26 -3.60 5.97
CA ALA A 79 -0.39 -4.73 5.31
C ALA A 79 -1.59 -5.23 6.13
N ILE A 80 -2.59 -5.81 5.47
CA ILE A 80 -3.80 -6.40 6.08
C ILE A 80 -3.74 -7.91 5.85
N LEU A 81 -3.58 -8.65 6.93
CA LEU A 81 -3.38 -10.09 6.86
C LEU A 81 -4.66 -10.80 7.29
N TRP A 82 -5.23 -11.60 6.39
CA TRP A 82 -6.45 -12.38 6.60
C TRP A 82 -6.11 -13.79 7.11
N SER A 83 -6.97 -14.33 7.97
CA SER A 83 -6.77 -15.64 8.62
C SER A 83 -7.08 -16.84 7.72
N VAL A 84 -7.61 -16.64 6.51
CA VAL A 84 -7.98 -17.70 5.57
C VAL A 84 -7.41 -17.35 4.20
N THR A 85 -6.54 -18.22 3.67
CA THR A 85 -5.91 -18.04 2.36
C THR A 85 -6.25 -19.20 1.42
N PRO A 86 -6.83 -18.89 0.26
CA PRO A 86 -6.36 -19.47 -1.01
C PRO A 86 -5.63 -18.40 -1.87
N PRO A 87 -4.87 -18.82 -2.91
CA PRO A 87 -3.98 -17.92 -3.66
C PRO A 87 -4.75 -16.99 -4.61
N ALA A 88 -4.41 -15.69 -4.63
CA ALA A 88 -4.90 -14.78 -5.67
C ALA A 88 -3.96 -14.73 -6.88
N VAL A 89 -4.58 -14.65 -8.05
CA VAL A 89 -3.95 -14.20 -9.28
C VAL A 89 -4.02 -12.68 -9.29
N CYS A 90 -2.87 -12.02 -9.24
CA CYS A 90 -2.82 -10.59 -9.53
C CYS A 90 -2.84 -10.41 -11.03
N VAL A 91 -3.96 -9.88 -11.54
CA VAL A 91 -4.03 -9.46 -12.94
C VAL A 91 -3.27 -8.14 -13.03
N SER A 92 -2.09 -8.17 -13.67
CA SER A 92 -1.43 -6.92 -14.06
C SER A 92 -2.37 -6.20 -15.03
N PRO A 93 -2.72 -4.92 -14.79
CA PRO A 93 -3.48 -4.17 -15.77
C PRO A 93 -2.70 -4.15 -17.09
N ALA A 94 -3.38 -4.43 -18.20
CA ALA A 94 -2.78 -4.51 -19.53
C ALA A 94 -2.16 -3.17 -20.03
N LEU A 95 -2.20 -2.12 -19.20
CA LEU A 95 -1.85 -0.74 -19.53
C LEU A 95 -0.47 -0.29 -19.01
N LEU A 96 0.36 -1.20 -18.49
CA LEU A 96 1.66 -0.88 -17.90
C LEU A 96 2.78 -0.73 -18.96
N CYS A 97 2.64 0.19 -19.90
CA CYS A 97 3.74 0.54 -20.80
C CYS A 97 4.39 1.87 -20.37
N ILE A 98 5.63 1.78 -19.88
CA ILE A 98 6.48 2.95 -19.62
C ILE A 98 6.86 3.54 -20.98
N PRO A 99 6.55 4.81 -21.26
CA PRO A 99 6.79 5.38 -22.59
C PRO A 99 8.30 5.56 -22.84
N ASP A 100 8.75 5.14 -24.02
CA ASP A 100 10.08 5.42 -24.54
C ASP A 100 10.10 6.76 -25.27
N ARG A 101 11.16 7.53 -25.04
CA ARG A 101 11.39 8.86 -25.62
C ARG A 101 12.74 8.93 -26.32
N PRO A 102 12.86 9.70 -27.42
CA PRO A 102 14.13 9.84 -28.13
C PRO A 102 15.19 10.56 -27.29
N ALA A 103 16.45 10.45 -27.71
CA ALA A 103 17.54 11.21 -27.10
C ALA A 103 17.23 12.72 -27.18
N ALA A 104 17.54 13.46 -26.11
CA ALA A 104 17.26 14.89 -25.98
C ALA A 104 15.75 15.27 -26.01
N TYR A 105 14.85 14.35 -25.64
CA TYR A 105 13.44 14.66 -25.49
C TYR A 105 13.18 15.74 -24.43
N GLU A 106 12.46 16.79 -24.81
CA GLU A 106 11.96 17.81 -23.89
C GLU A 106 10.54 17.48 -23.46
N PHE A 107 10.31 17.45 -22.15
CA PHE A 107 9.00 17.14 -21.58
C PHE A 107 8.02 18.29 -21.82
N THR A 108 6.87 17.98 -22.42
CA THR A 108 5.86 18.98 -22.80
C THR A 108 4.66 18.96 -21.86
N LYS A 109 3.83 20.00 -21.93
CA LYS A 109 2.52 20.03 -21.23
C LYS A 109 1.62 18.86 -21.66
N MET A 110 1.65 18.47 -22.94
CA MET A 110 0.87 17.33 -23.45
C MET A 110 1.32 16.03 -22.77
N ASP A 111 2.61 15.86 -22.47
CA ASP A 111 3.11 14.69 -21.75
C ASP A 111 2.61 14.64 -20.32
N TYR A 112 2.50 15.80 -19.67
CA TYR A 112 1.91 15.89 -18.34
C TYR A 112 0.43 15.47 -18.36
N GLU A 113 -0.35 15.95 -19.34
CA GLU A 113 -1.75 15.58 -19.51
C GLU A 113 -1.92 14.08 -19.79
N MET A 114 -1.07 13.51 -20.65
CA MET A 114 -1.03 12.06 -20.89
C MET A 114 -0.67 11.27 -19.62
N TYR A 115 0.29 11.75 -18.82
CA TYR A 115 0.63 11.16 -17.53
C TYR A 115 -0.58 11.16 -16.59
N LEU A 116 -1.29 12.28 -16.47
CA LEU A 116 -2.47 12.36 -15.61
C LEU A 116 -3.55 11.37 -16.04
N GLY A 117 -3.81 11.24 -17.34
CA GLY A 117 -4.77 10.27 -17.87
C GLY A 117 -4.36 8.81 -17.61
N ARG A 118 -3.07 8.48 -17.73
CA ARG A 118 -2.56 7.13 -17.39
C ARG A 118 -2.65 6.84 -15.90
N LYS A 119 -2.30 7.82 -15.07
CA LYS A 119 -2.39 7.72 -13.61
C LYS A 119 -3.84 7.49 -13.17
N SER A 120 -4.80 8.24 -13.71
CA SER A 120 -6.22 8.06 -13.39
C SER A 120 -6.72 6.68 -13.84
N ALA A 121 -6.43 6.28 -15.08
CA ALA A 121 -6.82 4.97 -15.60
C ALA A 121 -6.23 3.81 -14.78
N LEU A 122 -4.99 3.95 -14.28
CA LEU A 122 -4.38 2.94 -13.43
C LEU A 122 -5.04 2.85 -12.04
N LEU A 123 -5.48 3.98 -11.50
CA LEU A 123 -6.17 4.05 -10.20
C LEU A 123 -7.66 3.70 -10.26
N GLU A 124 -8.23 3.58 -11.46
CA GLU A 124 -9.57 2.99 -11.65
C GLU A 124 -9.59 1.50 -11.27
N ASP A 125 -8.45 0.80 -11.37
CA ASP A 125 -8.32 -0.57 -10.87
C ASP A 125 -8.34 -0.58 -9.32
N PRO A 126 -9.36 -1.16 -8.68
CA PRO A 126 -9.47 -1.20 -7.23
C PRO A 126 -8.34 -1.98 -6.55
N ALA A 127 -7.71 -2.93 -7.22
CA ALA A 127 -6.56 -3.66 -6.69
C ALA A 127 -5.33 -2.74 -6.62
N ILE A 128 -5.07 -1.97 -7.67
CA ILE A 128 -3.96 -1.01 -7.70
C ILE A 128 -4.21 0.15 -6.74
N ALA A 129 -5.42 0.71 -6.70
CA ALA A 129 -5.80 1.76 -5.76
C ALA A 129 -5.59 1.32 -4.30
N ARG A 130 -6.03 0.10 -3.96
CA ARG A 130 -5.76 -0.52 -2.64
C ARG A 130 -4.27 -0.62 -2.35
N ALA A 131 -3.52 -1.18 -3.28
CA ALA A 131 -2.09 -1.39 -3.11
C ALA A 131 -1.36 -0.06 -2.91
N ALA A 132 -1.74 0.99 -3.65
CA ALA A 132 -1.21 2.34 -3.50
C ALA A 132 -1.52 2.94 -2.11
N LEU A 133 -2.76 2.82 -1.64
CA LEU A 133 -3.14 3.27 -0.29
C LEU A 133 -2.34 2.58 0.82
N ARG A 134 -2.17 1.25 0.72
CA ARG A 134 -1.43 0.44 1.72
C ARG A 134 0.07 0.66 1.66
N LYS A 135 0.64 0.94 0.47
CA LYS A 135 2.06 1.23 0.28
C LYS A 135 2.50 2.52 0.97
N GLY A 136 1.58 3.45 1.20
CA GLY A 136 1.87 4.73 1.84
C GLY A 136 2.71 5.67 0.95
N GLY A 137 3.27 6.71 1.57
CA GLY A 137 4.21 7.63 0.91
C GLY A 137 3.64 8.29 -0.35
N ILE A 138 4.43 8.35 -1.43
CA ILE A 138 4.02 9.00 -2.67
C ILE A 138 2.88 8.27 -3.39
N ALA A 139 2.82 6.94 -3.32
CA ALA A 139 1.73 6.17 -3.92
C ALA A 139 0.38 6.50 -3.27
N TRP A 140 0.38 6.56 -1.94
CA TRP A 140 -0.80 6.99 -1.18
C TRP A 140 -1.20 8.43 -1.51
N ARG A 141 -0.26 9.37 -1.55
CA ARG A 141 -0.54 10.77 -1.91
C ARG A 141 -1.21 10.85 -3.27
N LEU A 142 -0.65 10.18 -4.28
CA LEU A 142 -1.18 10.18 -5.64
C LEU A 142 -2.57 9.54 -5.73
N ALA A 143 -2.85 8.50 -4.95
CA ALA A 143 -4.17 7.91 -4.86
C ALA A 143 -5.20 8.90 -4.27
N ILE A 144 -4.87 9.56 -3.15
CA ILE A 144 -5.75 10.53 -2.50
C ILE A 144 -5.96 11.78 -3.35
N ASP A 145 -4.90 12.30 -3.97
CA ASP A 145 -4.99 13.44 -4.88
C ASP A 145 -5.84 13.13 -6.12
N SER A 146 -5.98 11.85 -6.47
CA SER A 146 -6.84 11.38 -7.57
C SER A 146 -8.26 11.01 -7.10
N GLY A 147 -8.61 11.26 -5.83
CA GLY A 147 -9.95 11.06 -5.29
C GLY A 147 -10.27 9.63 -4.83
N VAL A 148 -9.27 8.75 -4.69
CA VAL A 148 -9.50 7.40 -4.17
C VAL A 148 -9.95 7.46 -2.70
N ASP A 149 -11.08 6.81 -2.39
CA ASP A 149 -11.63 6.79 -1.03
C ASP A 149 -10.89 5.80 -0.11
N PHE A 150 -10.81 6.11 1.19
CA PHE A 150 -10.15 5.22 2.15
C PHE A 150 -10.88 3.89 2.33
N THR A 151 -12.18 3.80 2.07
CA THR A 151 -12.95 2.54 2.12
C THR A 151 -12.46 1.53 1.10
N THR A 152 -11.89 2.00 -0.02
CA THR A 152 -11.29 1.15 -1.05
C THR A 152 -10.24 0.23 -0.45
N VAL A 153 -9.54 0.62 0.63
CA VAL A 153 -8.49 -0.18 1.29
C VAL A 153 -8.89 -1.62 1.59
N PHE A 154 -10.16 -1.93 1.86
CA PHE A 154 -10.60 -3.27 2.24
C PHE A 154 -10.98 -4.14 1.03
N GLY A 155 -11.50 -3.57 -0.05
CA GLY A 155 -11.92 -4.27 -1.26
C GLY A 155 -13.29 -3.86 -1.75
N LEU A 156 -13.75 -4.49 -2.84
CA LEU A 156 -15.11 -4.30 -3.34
C LEU A 156 -16.08 -4.77 -2.26
N GLY A 157 -16.91 -3.84 -1.80
CA GLY A 157 -17.75 -3.99 -0.62
C GLY A 157 -17.07 -3.40 0.60
N GLY A 158 -17.42 -2.15 0.92
CA GLY A 158 -17.11 -1.51 2.20
C GLY A 158 -17.78 -2.20 3.40
N SER A 159 -17.91 -3.52 3.37
CA SER A 159 -18.30 -4.33 4.52
C SER A 159 -17.30 -4.04 5.62
N GLN A 160 -17.80 -3.33 6.62
CA GLN A 160 -17.14 -3.30 7.91
C GLN A 160 -16.93 -4.76 8.36
N PRO A 161 -15.86 -5.04 9.10
CA PRO A 161 -15.64 -6.37 9.64
C PRO A 161 -16.80 -6.73 10.60
N GLY A 162 -17.78 -7.44 10.07
CA GLY A 162 -19.09 -7.69 10.66
C GLY A 162 -20.13 -8.25 9.67
N ASP A 163 -20.01 -7.92 8.38
CA ASP A 163 -20.96 -8.42 7.36
C ASP A 163 -20.44 -9.67 6.63
N ASP A 164 -21.38 -10.57 6.36
CA ASP A 164 -21.24 -11.99 6.05
C ASP A 164 -20.15 -12.40 5.04
N HIS A 165 -19.56 -13.55 5.33
CA HIS A 165 -18.54 -14.23 4.53
C HIS A 165 -19.17 -14.90 3.30
N SER A 166 -19.46 -14.14 2.24
CA SER A 166 -19.53 -14.72 0.89
C SER A 166 -18.13 -14.72 0.28
N GLY A 167 -17.49 -15.88 0.31
CA GLY A 167 -16.10 -16.08 -0.04
C GLY A 167 -15.77 -15.73 -1.49
N GLU A 168 -14.97 -14.68 -1.66
CA GLU A 168 -13.86 -14.65 -2.60
C GLU A 168 -12.66 -14.05 -1.87
N ALA A 169 -11.62 -14.86 -1.68
CA ALA A 169 -10.42 -14.44 -0.99
C ALA A 169 -9.63 -13.47 -1.88
N LEU A 170 -9.82 -12.17 -1.64
CA LEU A 170 -9.00 -11.13 -2.26
C LEU A 170 -7.64 -11.12 -1.54
N SER A 171 -6.73 -12.00 -1.95
CA SER A 171 -5.33 -11.90 -1.50
C SER A 171 -4.73 -10.56 -1.95
N GLU A 172 -3.86 -10.01 -1.12
CA GLU A 172 -3.33 -8.66 -1.29
C GLU A 172 -2.44 -8.58 -2.54
N CYS A 173 -2.90 -7.94 -3.62
CA CYS A 173 -2.02 -7.64 -4.73
C CYS A 173 -1.04 -6.53 -4.35
N ALA A 174 0.25 -6.85 -4.42
CA ALA A 174 1.31 -5.88 -4.19
C ALA A 174 1.41 -4.92 -5.38
N LEU A 175 1.68 -3.64 -5.10
CA LEU A 175 1.96 -2.66 -6.15
C LEU A 175 3.33 -2.96 -6.77
N THR A 176 3.33 -3.51 -7.99
CA THR A 176 4.55 -3.83 -8.74
C THR A 176 5.39 -2.57 -8.98
N GLN A 177 6.69 -2.74 -9.23
CA GLN A 177 7.54 -1.60 -9.54
C GLN A 177 7.10 -0.90 -10.84
N GLU A 178 6.65 -1.64 -11.85
CA GLU A 178 6.12 -1.08 -13.09
C GLU A 178 4.86 -0.23 -12.85
N SER A 179 3.93 -0.72 -12.03
CA SER A 179 2.74 0.05 -11.64
C SER A 179 3.13 1.32 -10.88
N MET A 180 4.15 1.22 -10.02
CA MET A 180 4.70 2.37 -9.32
C MET A 180 5.30 3.40 -10.29
N ASP A 181 6.11 2.94 -11.25
CA ASP A 181 6.79 3.77 -12.24
C ASP A 181 5.77 4.51 -13.11
N VAL A 182 4.70 3.85 -13.54
CA VAL A 182 3.59 4.51 -14.25
C VAL A 182 2.88 5.53 -13.35
N LEU A 183 2.58 5.16 -12.10
CA LEU A 183 1.90 6.05 -11.14
C LEU A 183 2.68 7.34 -10.88
N VAL A 184 4.02 7.25 -10.78
CA VAL A 184 4.90 8.41 -10.58
C VAL A 184 5.35 9.08 -11.87
N GLY A 185 4.87 8.62 -13.04
CA GLY A 185 5.13 9.27 -14.32
C GLY A 185 6.56 9.09 -14.83
N VAL A 186 7.17 7.94 -14.56
CA VAL A 186 8.47 7.57 -15.10
C VAL A 186 8.35 7.33 -16.60
N TYR A 187 9.36 7.77 -17.34
CA TYR A 187 9.55 7.49 -18.76
C TYR A 187 11.01 7.12 -19.03
N ARG A 188 11.25 6.42 -20.14
CA ARG A 188 12.60 6.02 -20.58
C ARG A 188 13.08 6.97 -21.66
N VAL A 189 14.36 7.34 -21.61
CA VAL A 189 15.01 8.13 -22.67
C VAL A 189 16.10 7.30 -23.34
N TYR A 190 16.06 7.23 -24.67
CA TYR A 190 17.08 6.58 -25.47
C TYR A 190 18.39 7.39 -25.41
N THR A 191 19.51 6.74 -25.07
CA THR A 191 20.81 7.43 -24.88
C THR A 191 21.81 7.14 -26.00
N GLY A 192 21.48 6.29 -26.98
CA GLY A 192 22.34 5.98 -28.12
C GLY A 192 23.63 5.20 -27.79
N ARG A 193 23.82 4.74 -26.54
CA ARG A 193 24.97 3.90 -26.15
C ARG A 193 24.59 2.43 -26.19
N ALA A 194 25.26 1.66 -27.04
CA ALA A 194 25.13 0.20 -27.07
C ALA A 194 25.56 -0.37 -25.71
N GLY A 195 24.61 -0.92 -24.94
CA GLY A 195 24.88 -1.65 -23.70
C GLY A 195 24.25 -1.12 -22.41
N PHE A 196 23.49 -0.01 -22.45
CA PHE A 196 22.69 0.46 -21.30
C PHE A 196 21.27 0.76 -21.76
N ASP A 197 20.32 -0.09 -21.31
CA ASP A 197 18.88 0.17 -21.45
C ASP A 197 18.53 1.52 -20.81
N GLY A 198 17.65 2.29 -21.46
CA GLY A 198 17.45 3.72 -21.26
C GLY A 198 17.35 4.23 -19.81
N LEU A 199 17.78 5.47 -19.60
CA LEU A 199 17.71 6.12 -18.30
C LEU A 199 16.24 6.31 -17.90
N LEU A 200 15.86 5.82 -16.71
CA LEU A 200 14.58 6.11 -16.11
C LEU A 200 14.60 7.53 -15.56
N VAL A 201 13.73 8.38 -16.10
CA VAL A 201 13.56 9.76 -15.65
C VAL A 201 12.17 9.89 -15.03
N ALA A 202 12.11 10.31 -13.77
CA ALA A 202 10.85 10.64 -13.11
C ALA A 202 10.47 12.09 -13.43
N ASN A 203 9.19 12.34 -13.65
CA ASN A 203 8.69 13.69 -13.85
C ASN A 203 8.86 14.51 -12.56
N THR A 204 9.81 15.44 -12.55
CA THR A 204 10.00 16.40 -11.46
C THR A 204 9.28 17.69 -11.86
N GLY A 205 7.96 17.71 -11.70
CA GLY A 205 7.15 18.87 -12.02
C GLY A 205 7.72 20.14 -11.36
N SER A 206 8.11 21.11 -12.19
CA SER A 206 8.48 22.47 -11.82
C SER A 206 7.42 23.46 -12.27
#